data_AF-A0A3N5SCD5-F1
#
_entry.id   AF-A0A3N5SCD5-F1
#
_cell.length_a   1.000
_cell.length_b   1.000
_cell.length_c   1.000
_cell.angle_alpha   90.00
_cell.angle_beta   90.00
_cell.angle_gamma   90.00
#
_symmetry.space_group_name_H-M   'P 1'
#
loop_
_entity.id
_entity.type
_entity.pdbx_description
1 polymer ?
#
loop_
_entity_poly.entity_id
_entity_poly.type
_entity_poly.pdbx_seq_one_letter_code
_entity_poly.pdbx_strand_id
1 'polypeptide(L)'
;MLALVRRKLKNAIRDVRNGSMLWQKIKHVFRVRAWTSVVLQIILILIIGRYTASRSDAFLSEFNLNSLLLATLPLALVAMAQLNALLAGYLDISVGSIMTMGVIVASFIVTEDASPGVVLLGGLAVLSMGVLVGLFNATLVRWIKLPAIIATLATLSILDGIALSLRPIAAGLINFGVLDLLTTSLGFVPVAFIVMLVGAILWDVLLYATPVGLTFRAVGHDAQAARRIGARTTLHRVGAFVLSGFMAALASFFLAAQVGVGDPRAGSSYALTSLTAAVLGGASLMGGRGTFIGAIVSALFLTLIINILPLLGLSNVVGLITIGVLLLLGLAFYQINDLKELIKLNFKRVQRLAKGSRLSQLRGLPTVYVSDASAFPAAEKQILLRGGTVLTLDPALGNFRSADVLIEGTKIAAVGPNLAANGAEVIDASNMIVMPGFVDTHRHIWEGLLRNVGADIALEGREGYIRYVLGK
;
A
#
# COMPACT_ATOMS: atom_id res chain seq x y z
N MET A 1 39.28 -17.50 31.54
CA MET A 1 38.79 -16.21 30.98
C MET A 1 39.35 -15.92 29.59
N LEU A 2 40.67 -15.91 29.41
CA LEU A 2 41.35 -15.66 28.12
C LEU A 2 40.95 -16.60 26.96
N ALA A 3 40.73 -17.89 27.23
CA ALA A 3 40.28 -18.85 26.20
C ALA A 3 38.86 -18.56 25.67
N LEU A 4 37.98 -18.03 26.53
CA LEU A 4 36.59 -17.72 26.21
C LEU A 4 36.50 -16.41 25.39
N VAL A 5 37.36 -15.44 25.73
CA VAL A 5 37.56 -14.21 24.95
C VAL A 5 38.14 -14.53 23.57
N ARG A 6 39.19 -15.37 23.49
CA ARG A 6 39.77 -15.81 22.20
C ARG A 6 38.74 -16.51 21.31
N ARG A 7 37.88 -17.36 21.89
CA ARG A 7 36.83 -18.08 21.15
C ARG A 7 35.74 -17.13 20.65
N LYS A 8 35.31 -16.15 21.46
CA LYS A 8 34.37 -15.10 21.02
C LYS A 8 34.97 -14.20 19.93
N LEU A 9 36.25 -13.83 20.05
CA LEU A 9 36.95 -13.01 19.06
C LEU A 9 37.11 -13.77 17.74
N LYS A 10 37.48 -15.06 17.80
CA LYS A 10 37.63 -15.91 16.62
C LYS A 10 36.29 -16.16 15.91
N ASN A 11 35.19 -16.27 16.66
CA ASN A 11 33.84 -16.35 16.11
C ASN A 11 33.39 -15.03 15.49
N ALA A 12 33.64 -13.89 16.14
CA ALA A 12 33.33 -12.57 15.59
C ALA A 12 34.12 -12.27 14.30
N ILE A 13 35.40 -12.64 14.26
CA ILE A 13 36.24 -12.52 13.06
C ILE A 13 35.77 -13.50 11.97
N ARG A 14 35.28 -14.69 12.34
CA ARG A 14 34.70 -15.65 11.38
C ARG A 14 33.36 -15.18 10.80
N ASP A 15 32.53 -14.50 11.58
CA ASP A 15 31.24 -13.94 11.14
C ASP A 15 31.42 -12.68 10.28
N VAL A 16 32.52 -11.93 10.47
CA VAL A 16 32.92 -10.83 9.58
C VAL A 16 33.54 -11.37 8.28
N ARG A 17 34.28 -12.47 8.33
CA ARG A 17 34.91 -13.10 7.15
C ARG A 17 33.92 -13.89 6.28
N ASN A 18 32.89 -14.48 6.87
CA ASN A 18 31.79 -15.14 6.16
C ASN A 18 30.68 -14.12 5.90
N GLY A 19 30.82 -13.30 4.84
CA GLY A 19 29.87 -12.24 4.48
C GLY A 19 28.45 -12.70 4.06
N SER A 20 27.73 -13.50 4.84
CA SER A 20 26.50 -14.17 4.41
C SER A 20 25.27 -14.01 5.32
N MET A 21 25.20 -13.00 6.20
CA MET A 21 23.90 -12.66 6.81
C MET A 21 23.68 -11.17 7.03
N LEU A 22 24.62 -10.45 7.63
CA LEU A 22 24.50 -8.99 7.79
C LEU A 22 24.69 -8.27 6.46
N TRP A 23 25.73 -8.62 5.71
CA TRP A 23 26.01 -8.08 4.37
C TRP A 23 24.94 -8.49 3.34
N GLN A 24 24.29 -9.65 3.51
CA GLN A 24 23.15 -10.06 2.67
C GLN A 24 21.86 -9.33 3.05
N LYS A 25 21.59 -9.10 4.34
CA LYS A 25 20.47 -8.25 4.81
C LYS A 25 20.66 -6.80 4.36
N ILE A 26 21.88 -6.26 4.48
CA ILE A 26 22.26 -4.93 3.99
C ILE A 26 22.13 -4.88 2.46
N LYS A 27 22.65 -5.88 1.71
CA LYS A 27 22.42 -5.97 0.26
C LYS A 27 20.94 -6.02 -0.11
N HIS A 28 20.08 -6.70 0.67
CA HIS A 28 18.64 -6.70 0.41
C HIS A 28 17.97 -5.35 0.69
N VAL A 29 18.44 -4.60 1.69
CA VAL A 29 18.02 -3.20 1.92
C VAL A 29 18.39 -2.31 0.72
N PHE A 30 19.58 -2.51 0.13
CA PHE A 30 20.07 -1.74 -1.02
C PHE A 30 19.59 -2.24 -2.40
N ARG A 31 19.03 -3.45 -2.53
CA ARG A 31 18.60 -4.02 -3.83
C ARG A 31 17.19 -3.59 -4.27
N VAL A 32 16.55 -2.67 -3.53
CA VAL A 32 15.17 -2.25 -3.79
C VAL A 32 15.16 -1.03 -4.70
N ARG A 33 14.36 -1.12 -5.76
CA ARG A 33 13.91 -0.08 -6.71
C ARG A 33 13.52 1.29 -6.11
N ALA A 34 13.49 1.42 -4.78
CA ALA A 34 13.28 2.68 -4.07
C ALA A 34 14.56 3.54 -4.03
N TRP A 35 15.75 2.94 -3.90
CA TRP A 35 17.02 3.68 -3.80
C TRP A 35 17.54 4.22 -5.12
N THR A 36 17.05 3.67 -6.26
CA THR A 36 17.41 4.17 -7.59
C THR A 36 16.97 5.61 -7.80
N SER A 37 15.83 6.01 -7.21
CA SER A 37 15.40 7.40 -7.25
C SER A 37 16.37 8.30 -6.47
N VAL A 38 16.72 7.91 -5.25
CA VAL A 38 17.63 8.68 -4.38
C VAL A 38 18.98 8.94 -5.07
N VAL A 39 19.57 7.90 -5.66
CA VAL A 39 20.85 8.03 -6.37
C VAL A 39 20.72 8.96 -7.58
N LEU A 40 19.66 8.81 -8.37
CA LEU A 40 19.41 9.68 -9.53
C LEU A 40 19.26 11.16 -9.09
N GLN A 41 18.52 11.41 -8.01
CA GLN A 41 18.33 12.75 -7.47
C GLN A 41 19.63 13.36 -6.94
N ILE A 42 20.45 12.58 -6.23
CA ILE A 42 21.78 13.03 -5.79
C ILE A 42 22.64 13.40 -7.00
N ILE A 43 22.64 12.58 -8.06
CA ILE A 43 23.37 12.89 -9.29
C ILE A 43 22.87 14.20 -9.91
N LEU A 44 21.55 14.40 -10.01
CA LEU A 44 20.98 15.64 -10.55
C LEU A 44 21.32 16.87 -9.69
N ILE A 45 21.25 16.74 -8.36
CA ILE A 45 21.69 17.79 -7.41
C ILE A 45 23.15 18.15 -7.66
N LEU A 46 24.03 17.16 -7.82
CA LEU A 46 25.45 17.39 -8.06
C LEU A 46 25.71 18.05 -9.42
N ILE A 47 25.02 17.62 -10.49
CA ILE A 47 25.15 18.20 -11.83
C ILE A 47 24.70 19.66 -11.83
N ILE A 48 23.49 19.93 -11.34
CA ILE A 48 22.92 21.29 -11.31
C ILE A 48 23.73 22.17 -10.35
N GLY A 49 24.09 21.65 -9.18
CA GLY A 49 24.92 22.37 -8.22
C GLY A 49 26.29 22.73 -8.80
N ARG A 50 26.94 21.81 -9.52
CA ARG A 50 28.22 22.09 -10.19
C ARG A 50 28.08 23.15 -11.28
N TYR A 51 26.99 23.10 -12.06
CA TYR A 51 26.69 24.11 -13.06
C TYR A 51 26.48 25.50 -12.42
N THR A 52 25.63 25.60 -11.39
CA THR A 52 25.38 26.88 -10.71
C THR A 52 26.64 27.41 -10.03
N ALA A 53 27.44 26.55 -9.40
CA ALA A 53 28.74 26.92 -8.83
C ALA A 53 29.72 27.50 -9.88
N SER A 54 29.60 27.12 -11.15
CA SER A 54 30.42 27.69 -12.23
C SER A 54 29.90 29.03 -12.75
N ARG A 55 28.68 29.43 -12.36
CA ARG A 55 28.03 30.67 -12.77
C ARG A 55 28.03 31.72 -11.66
N SER A 56 28.05 31.29 -10.40
CA SER A 56 28.00 32.17 -9.24
C SER A 56 28.79 31.58 -8.08
N ASP A 57 29.82 32.30 -7.64
CA ASP A 57 30.62 31.94 -6.45
C ASP A 57 29.79 31.99 -5.16
N ALA A 58 28.71 32.78 -5.15
CA ALA A 58 27.79 32.89 -4.02
C ALA A 58 27.04 31.57 -3.76
N PHE A 59 26.92 30.68 -4.75
CA PHE A 59 26.18 29.43 -4.61
C PHE A 59 26.76 28.50 -3.53
N LEU A 60 28.09 28.36 -3.47
CA LEU A 60 28.77 27.51 -2.49
C LEU A 60 29.17 28.26 -1.21
N SER A 61 28.71 29.51 -1.04
CA SER A 61 28.92 30.25 0.20
C SER A 61 28.25 29.54 1.38
N GLU A 62 28.85 29.62 2.57
CA GLU A 62 28.28 29.03 3.79
C GLU A 62 26.86 29.56 4.06
N PHE A 63 26.64 30.84 3.79
CA PHE A 63 25.33 31.49 3.91
C PHE A 63 24.28 30.88 2.97
N ASN A 64 24.61 30.68 1.68
CA ASN A 64 23.65 30.11 0.73
C ASN A 64 23.38 28.63 1.03
N LEU A 65 24.41 27.86 1.38
CA LEU A 65 24.24 26.45 1.76
C LEU A 65 23.38 26.32 3.02
N ASN A 66 23.60 27.17 4.02
CA ASN A 66 22.77 27.21 5.22
C ASN A 66 21.32 27.56 4.92
N SER A 67 21.11 28.64 4.15
CA SER A 67 19.78 29.09 3.72
C SER A 67 19.03 28.01 2.92
N LEU A 68 19.73 27.29 2.03
CA LEU A 68 19.17 26.18 1.26
C LEU A 68 18.69 25.04 2.18
N LEU A 69 19.50 24.66 3.18
CA LEU A 69 19.17 23.58 4.11
C LEU A 69 18.02 23.98 5.04
N LEU A 70 17.99 25.22 5.53
CA LEU A 70 16.87 25.76 6.31
C LEU A 70 15.57 25.80 5.49
N ALA A 71 15.64 26.24 4.23
CA ALA A 71 14.51 26.26 3.31
C ALA A 71 13.98 24.84 2.98
N THR A 72 14.83 23.82 3.11
CA THR A 72 14.45 22.42 2.86
C THR A 72 13.66 21.80 4.01
N LEU A 73 13.87 22.24 5.26
CA LEU A 73 13.30 21.61 6.46
C LEU A 73 11.76 21.45 6.42
N PRO A 74 10.95 22.49 6.13
CA PRO A 74 9.50 22.33 6.13
C PRO A 74 9.05 21.34 5.04
N LEU A 75 9.58 21.48 3.82
CA LEU A 75 9.23 20.62 2.69
C LEU A 75 9.60 19.15 2.95
N ALA A 76 10.79 18.91 3.50
CA ALA A 76 11.27 17.57 3.80
C ALA A 76 10.41 16.88 4.87
N LEU A 77 10.08 17.59 5.96
CA LEU A 77 9.23 17.04 7.02
C LEU A 77 7.81 16.75 6.53
N VAL A 78 7.21 17.66 5.75
CA VAL A 78 5.87 17.40 5.19
C VAL A 78 5.90 16.32 4.10
N ALA A 79 7.00 16.17 3.36
CA ALA A 79 7.16 15.06 2.42
C ALA A 79 7.24 13.71 3.16
N MET A 80 7.89 13.67 4.33
CA MET A 80 7.86 12.51 5.22
C MET A 80 6.47 12.27 5.82
N ALA A 81 5.71 13.33 6.14
CA ALA A 81 4.30 13.22 6.53
C ALA A 81 3.47 12.54 5.44
N GLN A 82 3.56 13.07 4.22
CA GLN A 82 2.88 12.54 3.04
C GLN A 82 3.30 11.10 2.73
N LEU A 83 4.59 10.76 2.92
CA LEU A 83 5.08 9.39 2.76
C LEU A 83 4.39 8.41 3.70
N ASN A 84 4.11 8.79 4.95
CA ASN A 84 3.36 7.92 5.88
C ASN A 84 1.97 7.59 5.34
N ALA A 85 1.25 8.59 4.82
CA ALA A 85 -0.05 8.39 4.19
C ALA A 85 0.05 7.50 2.93
N LEU A 86 1.02 7.80 2.05
CA LEU A 86 1.25 7.06 0.80
C LEU A 86 1.60 5.60 1.08
N LEU A 87 2.44 5.31 2.08
CA LEU A 87 2.79 3.95 2.47
C LEU A 87 1.56 3.12 2.84
N ALA A 88 0.49 3.72 3.38
CA ALA A 88 -0.78 3.05 3.67
C ALA A 88 -1.75 2.95 2.47
N GLY A 89 -1.34 3.46 1.30
CA GLY A 89 -2.17 3.52 0.08
C GLY A 89 -3.15 4.70 0.09
N TYR A 90 -2.86 5.75 0.87
CA TYR A 90 -3.70 6.94 0.99
C TYR A 90 -2.95 8.21 0.62
N LEU A 91 -3.71 9.28 0.42
CA LEU A 91 -3.17 10.60 0.12
C LEU A 91 -3.81 11.57 1.11
N ASP A 92 -2.97 12.30 1.85
CA ASP A 92 -3.41 13.28 2.85
C ASP A 92 -3.17 14.71 2.35
N ILE A 93 -4.18 15.30 1.70
CA ILE A 93 -4.04 16.66 1.17
C ILE A 93 -4.02 17.70 2.31
N SER A 94 -4.59 17.37 3.48
CA SER A 94 -4.71 18.28 4.62
C SER A 94 -3.37 18.64 5.27
N VAL A 95 -2.26 17.98 4.91
CA VAL A 95 -0.92 18.31 5.44
C VAL A 95 -0.55 19.78 5.24
N GLY A 96 -0.98 20.42 4.15
CA GLY A 96 -0.76 21.84 3.90
C GLY A 96 -1.51 22.73 4.90
N SER A 97 -2.80 22.45 5.15
CA SER A 97 -3.60 23.24 6.10
C SER A 97 -3.25 22.95 7.56
N ILE A 98 -2.77 21.73 7.88
CA ILE A 98 -2.16 21.42 9.19
C ILE A 98 -0.93 22.30 9.41
N MET A 99 -0.08 22.48 8.41
CA MET A 99 1.07 23.39 8.51
C MET A 99 0.61 24.84 8.73
N THR A 100 -0.36 25.33 7.95
CA THR A 100 -0.95 26.67 8.13
C THR A 100 -1.48 26.87 9.56
N MET A 101 -2.29 25.93 10.04
CA MET A 101 -2.86 26.00 11.37
C MET A 101 -1.80 25.95 12.46
N GLY A 102 -0.71 25.19 12.28
CA GLY A 102 0.42 25.19 13.21
C GLY A 102 1.11 26.55 13.30
N VAL A 103 1.31 27.24 12.18
CA VAL A 103 1.86 28.62 12.15
C VAL A 103 0.90 29.60 12.83
N ILE A 104 -0.41 29.47 12.61
CA ILE A 104 -1.42 30.31 13.26
C ILE A 104 -1.48 30.09 14.76
N VAL A 105 -1.52 28.83 15.23
CA VAL A 105 -1.55 28.52 16.66
C VAL A 105 -0.29 29.04 17.34
N ALA A 106 0.88 28.87 16.71
CA ALA A 106 2.12 29.46 17.19
C ALA A 106 2.04 31.00 17.30
N SER A 107 1.41 31.70 16.35
CA SER A 107 1.29 33.17 16.38
C SER A 107 0.36 33.72 17.46
N PHE A 108 -0.48 32.88 18.08
CA PHE A 108 -1.32 33.27 19.21
C PHE A 108 -0.69 32.96 20.58
N ILE A 109 0.15 31.91 20.66
CA ILE A 109 0.63 31.38 21.95
C ILE A 109 2.13 31.64 22.15
N VAL A 110 2.93 31.53 21.08
CA VAL A 110 4.39 31.64 21.11
C VAL A 110 4.78 33.06 20.71
N THR A 111 4.27 34.06 21.44
CA THR A 111 4.58 35.49 21.22
C THR A 111 5.88 35.91 21.92
N GLU A 112 6.40 37.10 21.61
CA GLU A 112 7.61 37.65 22.26
C GLU A 112 7.51 37.67 23.80
N ASP A 113 6.37 38.08 24.33
CA ASP A 113 6.15 38.18 25.78
C ASP A 113 5.82 36.83 26.46
N ALA A 114 5.77 35.74 25.70
CA ALA A 114 5.42 34.44 26.24
C ALA A 114 6.54 33.88 27.13
N SER A 115 6.19 33.49 28.36
CA SER A 115 7.13 32.79 29.24
C SER A 115 7.57 31.45 28.62
N PRO A 116 8.75 30.89 28.98
CA PRO A 116 9.21 29.60 28.47
C PRO A 116 8.22 28.45 28.65
N GLY A 117 7.43 28.48 29.74
CA GLY A 117 6.36 27.50 29.97
C GLY A 117 5.20 27.62 28.98
N VAL A 118 4.82 28.85 28.63
CA VAL A 118 3.78 29.12 27.61
C VAL A 118 4.26 28.72 26.22
N VAL A 119 5.53 28.99 25.90
CA VAL A 119 6.15 28.53 24.65
C VAL A 119 6.09 27.01 24.51
N LEU A 120 6.42 26.27 25.58
CA LEU A 120 6.33 24.82 25.59
C LEU A 120 4.89 24.33 25.38
N LEU A 121 3.91 24.95 26.05
CA LEU A 121 2.49 24.65 25.88
C LEU A 121 2.02 24.94 24.44
N GLY A 122 2.49 26.05 23.83
CA GLY A 122 2.24 26.36 22.43
C GLY A 122 2.78 25.30 21.49
N GLY A 123 4.00 24.82 21.73
CA GLY A 123 4.59 23.72 20.97
C GLY A 123 3.79 22.43 21.09
N LEU A 124 3.37 22.06 22.29
CA LEU A 124 2.51 20.90 22.52
C LEU A 124 1.13 21.05 21.88
N ALA A 125 0.56 22.26 21.87
CA ALA A 125 -0.73 22.55 21.24
C ALA A 125 -0.65 22.35 19.71
N VAL A 126 0.41 22.84 19.07
CA VAL A 126 0.66 22.64 17.63
C VAL A 126 0.76 21.15 17.29
N LEU A 127 1.58 20.39 18.03
CA LEU A 127 1.75 18.96 17.79
C LEU A 127 0.44 18.17 18.03
N SER A 128 -0.28 18.52 19.11
CA SER A 128 -1.55 17.89 19.46
C SER A 128 -2.61 18.14 18.38
N MET A 129 -2.68 19.35 17.84
CA MET A 129 -3.57 19.69 16.73
C MET A 129 -3.29 18.81 15.50
N GLY A 130 -2.03 18.60 15.14
CA GLY A 130 -1.67 17.70 14.03
C GLY A 130 -2.15 16.26 14.25
N VAL A 131 -1.96 15.73 15.47
CA VAL A 131 -2.43 14.39 15.85
C VAL A 131 -3.96 14.30 15.81
N LEU A 132 -4.67 15.31 16.32
CA LEU A 132 -6.13 15.36 16.32
C LEU A 132 -6.71 15.40 14.90
N VAL A 133 -6.13 16.20 14.01
CA VAL A 133 -6.54 16.25 12.59
C VAL A 133 -6.25 14.92 11.91
N GLY A 134 -5.09 14.30 12.20
CA GLY A 134 -4.77 12.95 11.71
C GLY A 134 -5.79 11.90 12.17
N LEU A 135 -6.19 11.93 13.44
CA LEU A 135 -7.24 11.06 13.99
C LEU A 135 -8.59 11.34 13.34
N PHE A 136 -8.92 12.61 13.09
CA PHE A 136 -10.15 13.00 12.40
C PHE A 136 -10.19 12.42 10.98
N ASN A 137 -9.14 12.62 10.18
CA ASN A 137 -9.02 12.03 8.85
C ASN A 137 -9.08 10.50 8.88
N ALA A 138 -8.38 9.87 9.84
CA ALA A 138 -8.46 8.43 10.02
C ALA A 138 -9.90 7.98 10.32
N THR A 139 -10.64 8.75 11.12
CA THR A 139 -12.04 8.49 11.47
C THR A 139 -12.93 8.49 10.22
N LEU A 140 -12.83 9.55 9.42
CA LEU A 140 -13.56 9.71 8.16
C LEU A 140 -13.28 8.56 7.19
N VAL A 141 -12.00 8.16 7.06
CA VAL A 141 -11.59 7.15 6.07
C VAL A 141 -11.86 5.72 6.54
N ARG A 142 -11.67 5.42 7.83
CA ARG A 142 -11.71 4.04 8.34
C ARG A 142 -13.08 3.61 8.85
N TRP A 143 -13.83 4.51 9.46
CA TRP A 143 -15.14 4.19 10.05
C TRP A 143 -16.28 4.72 9.18
N ILE A 144 -16.19 5.96 8.70
CA ILE A 144 -17.20 6.53 7.79
C ILE A 144 -17.02 6.02 6.34
N LYS A 145 -15.84 5.45 6.03
CA LYS A 145 -15.51 4.85 4.73
C LYS A 145 -15.51 5.86 3.56
N LEU A 146 -15.21 7.12 3.84
CA LEU A 146 -14.98 8.11 2.79
C LEU A 146 -13.68 7.81 2.03
N PRO A 147 -13.61 8.05 0.70
CA PRO A 147 -12.35 8.03 -0.02
C PRO A 147 -11.35 9.04 0.58
N ALA A 148 -10.10 8.61 0.81
CA ALA A 148 -9.11 9.40 1.55
C ALA A 148 -8.83 10.79 0.95
N ILE A 149 -8.76 10.88 -0.38
CA ILE A 149 -8.57 12.15 -1.09
C ILE A 149 -9.73 13.11 -0.77
N ILE A 150 -10.98 12.64 -0.81
CA ILE A 150 -12.16 13.48 -0.55
C ILE A 150 -12.20 13.91 0.92
N ALA A 151 -11.94 12.98 1.85
CA ALA A 151 -11.91 13.28 3.27
C ALA A 151 -10.86 14.34 3.61
N THR A 152 -9.65 14.20 3.07
CA THR A 152 -8.53 15.11 3.38
C THR A 152 -8.63 16.44 2.63
N LEU A 153 -9.27 16.49 1.44
CA LEU A 153 -9.65 17.75 0.81
C LEU A 153 -10.69 18.52 1.62
N ALA A 154 -11.72 17.83 2.13
CA ALA A 154 -12.72 18.45 2.99
C ALA A 154 -12.07 19.01 4.27
N THR A 155 -11.21 18.22 4.92
CA THR A 155 -10.44 18.67 6.09
C THR A 155 -9.53 19.85 5.73
N LEU A 156 -8.88 19.86 4.56
CA LEU A 156 -8.13 21.00 4.06
C LEU A 156 -8.99 22.26 4.02
N SER A 157 -10.14 22.21 3.34
CA SER A 157 -11.05 23.36 3.20
C SER A 157 -11.57 23.87 4.55
N ILE A 158 -11.89 22.96 5.48
CA ILE A 158 -12.36 23.33 6.83
C ILE A 158 -11.24 24.07 7.58
N LEU A 159 -10.03 23.50 7.58
CA LEU A 159 -8.90 24.11 8.28
C LEU A 159 -8.46 25.42 7.65
N ASP A 160 -8.47 25.55 6.32
CA ASP A 160 -8.18 26.81 5.63
C ASP A 160 -9.25 27.89 5.95
N GLY A 161 -10.52 27.50 6.05
CA GLY A 161 -11.59 28.41 6.49
C GLY A 161 -11.41 28.89 7.93
N ILE A 162 -11.06 27.98 8.84
CA ILE A 162 -10.74 28.32 10.24
C ILE A 162 -9.50 29.22 10.29
N ALA A 163 -8.45 28.89 9.53
CA ALA A 163 -7.22 29.67 9.44
C ALA A 163 -7.51 31.12 9.03
N LEU A 164 -8.29 31.30 7.96
CA LEU A 164 -8.67 32.63 7.48
C LEU A 164 -9.57 33.38 8.47
N SER A 165 -10.44 32.68 9.19
CA SER A 165 -11.27 33.29 10.24
C SER A 165 -10.46 33.77 11.44
N LEU A 166 -9.40 33.04 11.81
CA LEU A 166 -8.53 33.40 12.94
C LEU A 166 -7.52 34.48 12.57
N ARG A 167 -6.97 34.41 11.35
CA ARG A 167 -6.03 35.38 10.79
C ARG A 167 -6.48 35.78 9.37
N PRO A 168 -7.37 36.78 9.22
CA PRO A 168 -7.77 37.26 7.88
C PRO A 168 -6.63 37.86 7.07
N ILE A 169 -5.64 38.42 7.78
CA ILE A 169 -4.39 38.96 7.26
C ILE A 169 -3.22 38.40 8.08
N ALA A 170 -2.03 38.37 7.48
CA ALA A 170 -0.82 37.92 8.16
C ALA A 170 -0.52 38.84 9.36
N ALA A 171 -0.49 38.26 10.57
CA ALA A 171 -0.29 39.01 11.81
C ALA A 171 0.14 38.09 12.96
N GLY A 172 0.55 38.71 14.08
CA GLY A 172 1.02 38.01 15.28
C GLY A 172 2.44 37.53 15.11
N LEU A 173 3.38 38.31 15.64
CA LEU A 173 4.79 37.95 15.62
C LEU A 173 5.03 36.73 16.52
N ILE A 174 5.76 35.77 15.97
CA ILE A 174 6.19 34.56 16.67
C ILE A 174 7.55 34.87 17.31
N ASN A 175 7.73 34.41 18.55
CA ASN A 175 8.91 34.65 19.38
C ASN A 175 10.22 34.34 18.64
N PHE A 176 11.04 35.37 18.38
CA PHE A 176 12.31 35.28 17.66
C PHE A 176 13.31 34.37 18.38
N GLY A 177 13.31 34.34 19.72
CA GLY A 177 14.17 33.43 20.49
C GLY A 177 13.88 31.95 20.19
N VAL A 178 12.62 31.58 19.95
CA VAL A 178 12.26 30.23 19.51
C VAL A 178 12.69 29.99 18.06
N LEU A 179 12.56 30.99 17.19
CA LEU A 179 12.97 30.88 15.78
C LEU A 179 14.51 30.72 15.66
N ASP A 180 15.28 31.44 16.48
CA ASP A 180 16.74 31.36 16.54
C ASP A 180 17.21 29.97 17.01
N LEU A 181 16.53 29.39 18.01
CA LEU A 181 16.78 28.02 18.45
C LEU A 181 16.52 27.00 17.33
N LEU A 182 15.45 27.19 16.54
CA LEU A 182 15.10 26.29 15.43
C LEU A 182 16.07 26.41 14.24
N THR A 183 16.69 27.57 14.05
CA THR A 183 17.62 27.87 12.94
C THR A 183 19.09 27.73 13.32
N THR A 184 19.39 27.34 14.56
CA THR A 184 20.75 27.12 15.07
C THR A 184 21.53 26.15 14.18
N SER A 185 22.78 26.52 13.87
CA SER A 185 23.61 25.84 12.86
C SER A 185 25.02 25.54 13.36
N LEU A 186 25.62 24.45 12.87
CA LEU A 186 27.01 24.08 13.07
C LEU A 186 27.77 24.31 11.76
N GLY A 187 28.51 25.41 11.68
CA GLY A 187 29.02 25.91 10.39
C GLY A 187 27.83 26.20 9.45
N PHE A 188 27.90 25.71 8.21
CA PHE A 188 26.80 25.90 7.25
C PHE A 188 25.61 24.94 7.46
N VAL A 189 25.69 23.92 8.32
CA VAL A 189 24.64 22.89 8.44
C VAL A 189 23.72 23.18 9.63
N PRO A 190 22.40 23.38 9.41
CA PRO A 190 21.44 23.51 10.50
C PRO A 190 21.37 22.26 11.36
N VAL A 191 21.36 22.42 12.69
CA VAL A 191 21.24 21.30 13.64
C VAL A 191 19.94 20.52 13.39
N ALA A 192 18.85 21.24 13.12
CA ALA A 192 17.57 20.64 12.76
C ALA A 192 17.65 19.73 11.51
N PHE A 193 18.49 20.07 10.53
CA PHE A 193 18.66 19.24 9.33
C PHE A 193 19.36 17.92 9.66
N ILE A 194 20.36 17.96 10.55
CA ILE A 194 21.05 16.76 11.05
C ILE A 194 20.07 15.88 11.82
N VAL A 195 19.29 16.45 12.74
CA VAL A 195 18.28 15.72 13.53
C VAL A 195 17.24 15.07 12.61
N MET A 196 16.74 15.81 11.63
CA MET A 196 15.80 15.30 10.63
C MET A 196 16.41 14.15 9.81
N LEU A 197 17.65 14.29 9.36
CA LEU A 197 18.35 13.26 8.58
C LEU A 197 18.56 11.98 9.39
N VAL A 198 19.00 12.10 10.65
CA VAL A 198 19.12 10.96 11.57
C VAL A 198 17.75 10.33 11.82
N GLY A 199 16.72 11.13 12.05
CA GLY A 199 15.34 10.67 12.20
C GLY A 199 14.85 9.88 10.98
N ALA A 200 15.10 10.36 9.77
CA ALA A 200 14.75 9.66 8.54
C ALA A 200 15.49 8.33 8.36
N ILE A 201 16.77 8.28 8.70
CA ILE A 201 17.55 7.03 8.72
C ILE A 201 16.92 6.03 9.70
N LEU A 202 16.59 6.47 10.91
CA LEU A 202 15.94 5.63 11.91
C LEU A 202 14.57 5.14 11.41
N TRP A 203 13.77 6.01 10.80
CA TRP A 203 12.48 5.63 10.21
C TRP A 203 12.60 4.64 9.05
N ASP A 204 13.59 4.79 8.16
CA ASP A 204 13.85 3.82 7.11
C ASP A 204 14.33 2.48 7.68
N VAL A 205 15.18 2.49 8.71
CA VAL A 205 15.57 1.26 9.43
C VAL A 205 14.32 0.61 10.05
N LEU A 206 13.44 1.37 10.71
CA LEU A 206 12.19 0.82 11.24
C LEU A 206 11.32 0.23 10.13
N LEU A 207 11.17 0.93 9.00
CA LEU A 207 10.33 0.52 7.87
C LEU A 207 10.82 -0.76 7.18
N TYR A 208 12.14 -0.93 7.05
CA TYR A 208 12.73 -2.04 6.29
C TYR A 208 13.29 -3.17 7.15
N ALA A 209 13.69 -2.90 8.39
CA ALA A 209 14.35 -3.88 9.27
C ALA A 209 13.46 -4.45 10.38
N THR A 210 12.25 -3.91 10.61
CA THR A 210 11.37 -4.40 11.69
C THR A 210 10.11 -5.11 11.18
N PRO A 211 9.51 -6.01 12.00
CA PRO A 211 8.22 -6.63 11.67
C PRO A 211 7.09 -5.61 11.50
N VAL A 212 7.08 -4.55 12.31
CA VAL A 212 6.07 -3.48 12.22
C VAL A 212 6.17 -2.79 10.86
N GLY A 213 7.38 -2.45 10.41
CA GLY A 213 7.60 -1.87 9.08
C GLY A 213 7.22 -2.82 7.94
N LEU A 214 7.50 -4.13 8.08
CA LEU A 214 7.06 -5.14 7.11
C LEU A 214 5.54 -5.22 7.03
N THR A 215 4.84 -5.28 8.17
CA THR A 215 3.37 -5.31 8.21
C THR A 215 2.79 -4.03 7.64
N PHE A 216 3.37 -2.86 7.96
CA PHE A 216 2.93 -1.57 7.41
C PHE A 216 3.03 -1.56 5.88
N ARG A 217 4.17 -2.01 5.33
CA ARG A 217 4.35 -2.12 3.87
C ARG A 217 3.42 -3.15 3.23
N ALA A 218 3.18 -4.28 3.88
CA ALA A 218 2.26 -5.31 3.40
C ALA A 218 0.80 -4.80 3.36
N VAL A 219 0.35 -4.13 4.42
CA VAL A 219 -0.98 -3.50 4.50
C VAL A 219 -1.15 -2.43 3.42
N GLY A 220 -0.10 -1.67 3.15
CA GLY A 220 -0.06 -0.67 2.08
C GLY A 220 -0.19 -1.27 0.69
N HIS A 221 0.49 -2.39 0.44
CA HIS A 221 0.49 -3.05 -0.87
C HIS A 221 -0.81 -3.80 -1.15
N ASP A 222 -1.26 -4.61 -0.19
CA ASP A 222 -2.53 -5.33 -0.24
C ASP A 222 -3.10 -5.52 1.18
N ALA A 223 -4.02 -4.63 1.55
CA ALA A 223 -4.68 -4.69 2.85
C ALA A 223 -5.58 -5.92 3.03
N GLN A 224 -6.12 -6.50 1.94
CA GLN A 224 -6.97 -7.68 2.04
C GLN A 224 -6.13 -8.92 2.33
N ALA A 225 -5.04 -9.12 1.59
CA ALA A 225 -4.09 -10.20 1.84
C ALA A 225 -3.45 -10.07 3.23
N ALA A 226 -3.03 -8.85 3.62
CA ALA A 226 -2.47 -8.60 4.94
C ALA A 226 -3.46 -8.94 6.07
N ARG A 227 -4.75 -8.67 5.87
CA ARG A 227 -5.80 -9.01 6.85
C ARG A 227 -5.97 -10.53 7.00
N ARG A 228 -5.92 -11.29 5.89
CA ARG A 228 -6.05 -12.76 5.91
C ARG A 228 -4.94 -13.44 6.72
N ILE A 229 -3.74 -12.85 6.75
CA ILE A 229 -2.61 -13.33 7.56
C ILE A 229 -2.56 -12.73 8.99
N GLY A 230 -3.63 -12.06 9.43
CA GLY A 230 -3.78 -11.56 10.80
C GLY A 230 -3.28 -10.14 11.06
N ALA A 231 -2.89 -9.36 10.04
CA ALA A 231 -2.44 -7.99 10.25
C ALA A 231 -3.59 -7.06 10.69
N ARG A 232 -3.34 -6.24 11.72
CA ARG A 232 -4.27 -5.21 12.21
C ARG A 232 -4.31 -4.01 11.27
N THR A 233 -4.87 -4.19 10.08
CA THR A 233 -4.92 -3.17 9.01
C THR A 233 -5.48 -1.81 9.45
N THR A 234 -6.50 -1.79 10.32
CA THR A 234 -7.08 -0.54 10.84
C THR A 234 -6.05 0.24 11.65
N LEU A 235 -5.30 -0.40 12.55
CA LEU A 235 -4.29 0.27 13.37
C LEU A 235 -3.20 0.92 12.51
N HIS A 236 -2.73 0.23 11.47
CA HIS A 236 -1.67 0.73 10.59
C HIS A 236 -2.16 1.93 9.78
N ARG A 237 -3.40 1.86 9.28
CA ARG A 237 -4.01 2.96 8.52
C ARG A 237 -4.35 4.19 9.39
N VAL A 238 -4.77 3.99 10.64
CA VAL A 238 -4.94 5.10 11.60
C VAL A 238 -3.58 5.71 11.94
N GLY A 239 -2.58 4.87 12.24
CA GLY A 239 -1.21 5.30 12.50
C GLY A 239 -0.62 6.11 11.35
N ALA A 240 -0.92 5.75 10.11
CA ALA A 240 -0.48 6.51 8.92
C ALA A 240 -0.95 7.97 8.93
N PHE A 241 -2.24 8.22 9.18
CA PHE A 241 -2.78 9.58 9.25
C PHE A 241 -2.30 10.34 10.50
N VAL A 242 -2.17 9.66 11.64
CA VAL A 242 -1.65 10.28 12.87
C VAL A 242 -0.19 10.71 12.70
N LEU A 243 0.65 9.85 12.12
CA LEU A 243 2.05 10.18 11.82
C LEU A 243 2.15 11.27 10.75
N SER A 244 1.28 11.24 9.73
CA SER A 244 1.15 12.32 8.74
C SER A 244 0.86 13.66 9.44
N GLY A 245 -0.21 13.75 10.23
CA GLY A 245 -0.58 14.97 10.93
C GLY A 245 0.47 15.46 11.94
N PHE A 246 1.10 14.54 12.68
CA PHE A 246 2.20 14.87 13.60
C PHE A 246 3.41 15.46 12.86
N MET A 247 3.84 14.85 11.75
CA MET A 247 4.98 15.33 10.98
C MET A 247 4.67 16.64 10.25
N ALA A 248 3.44 16.85 9.79
CA ALA A 248 3.00 18.12 9.22
C ALA A 248 2.97 19.24 10.28
N ALA A 249 2.55 18.95 11.51
CA ALA A 249 2.67 19.88 12.63
C ALA A 249 4.13 20.14 13.03
N LEU A 250 5.01 19.14 12.94
CA LEU A 250 6.44 19.38 13.16
C LEU A 250 7.03 20.30 12.07
N ALA A 251 6.59 20.12 10.81
CA ALA A 251 6.99 20.97 9.69
C ALA A 251 6.55 22.43 9.87
N SER A 252 5.43 22.69 10.57
CA SER A 252 4.93 24.04 10.79
C SER A 252 5.86 24.90 11.65
N PHE A 253 6.67 24.31 12.55
CA PHE A 253 7.65 25.08 13.32
C PHE A 253 8.73 25.70 12.44
N PHE A 254 9.23 24.93 11.47
CA PHE A 254 10.23 25.42 10.52
C PHE A 254 9.61 26.37 9.49
N LEU A 255 8.35 26.16 9.13
CA LEU A 255 7.62 27.13 8.32
C LEU A 255 7.38 28.44 9.08
N ALA A 256 7.03 28.36 10.36
CA ALA A 256 6.89 29.52 11.25
C ALA A 256 8.21 30.29 11.39
N ALA A 257 9.35 29.59 11.44
CA ALA A 257 10.67 30.23 11.45
C ALA A 257 11.00 30.99 10.16
N GLN A 258 10.41 30.61 9.02
CA GLN A 258 10.60 31.32 7.75
C GLN A 258 9.63 32.49 7.57
N VAL A 259 8.39 32.34 8.02
CA VAL A 259 7.34 33.35 7.84
C VAL A 259 7.34 34.39 8.97
N GLY A 260 7.64 33.98 10.20
CA GLY A 260 7.73 34.84 11.40
C GLY A 260 6.39 35.35 11.94
N VAL A 261 5.30 35.23 11.17
CA VAL A 261 3.95 35.67 11.53
C VAL A 261 2.90 34.62 11.21
N GLY A 262 1.73 34.73 11.84
CA GLY A 262 0.55 33.94 11.52
C GLY A 262 -0.05 34.33 10.17
N ASP A 263 0.37 33.67 9.09
CA ASP A 263 -0.22 33.81 7.74
C ASP A 263 -1.20 32.65 7.44
N PRO A 264 -2.48 32.93 7.12
CA PRO A 264 -3.48 31.91 6.77
C PRO A 264 -3.23 31.15 5.47
N ARG A 265 -2.17 31.48 4.73
CA ARG A 265 -1.83 30.84 3.45
C ARG A 265 -0.45 30.21 3.45
N ALA A 266 0.26 30.22 4.57
CA ALA A 266 1.65 29.77 4.69
C ALA A 266 1.87 28.34 4.16
N GLY A 267 0.94 27.42 4.42
CA GLY A 267 1.04 26.00 4.05
C GLY A 267 0.40 25.62 2.70
N SER A 268 -0.21 26.56 1.98
CA SER A 268 -1.07 26.27 0.82
C SER A 268 -0.37 25.51 -0.32
N SER A 269 0.89 25.84 -0.62
CA SER A 269 1.67 25.16 -1.66
C SER A 269 2.18 23.78 -1.24
N TYR A 270 2.29 23.52 0.06
CA TYR A 270 2.92 22.32 0.63
C TYR A 270 2.10 21.05 0.43
N ALA A 271 0.78 21.15 0.22
CA ALA A 271 -0.07 19.98 -0.05
C ALA A 271 0.37 19.24 -1.34
N LEU A 272 0.64 19.96 -2.42
CA LEU A 272 1.03 19.37 -3.71
C LEU A 272 2.55 19.16 -3.82
N THR A 273 3.36 20.08 -3.28
CA THR A 273 4.82 19.94 -3.34
C THR A 273 5.33 18.82 -2.45
N SER A 274 4.67 18.52 -1.31
CA SER A 274 5.00 17.35 -0.47
C SER A 274 4.71 16.03 -1.18
N LEU A 275 3.58 15.92 -1.89
CA LEU A 275 3.28 14.78 -2.76
C LEU A 275 4.35 14.62 -3.84
N THR A 276 4.75 15.73 -4.45
CA THR A 276 5.79 15.75 -5.48
C THR A 276 7.11 15.25 -4.91
N ALA A 277 7.55 15.76 -3.76
CA ALA A 277 8.77 15.33 -3.09
C ALA A 277 8.72 13.84 -2.69
N ALA A 278 7.61 13.37 -2.11
CA ALA A 278 7.47 11.99 -1.70
C ALA A 278 7.50 11.02 -2.90
N VAL A 279 6.75 11.32 -3.97
CA VAL A 279 6.68 10.47 -5.18
C VAL A 279 8.00 10.50 -5.95
N LEU A 280 8.59 11.68 -6.16
CA LEU A 280 9.92 11.79 -6.77
C LEU A 280 10.93 11.04 -5.91
N GLY A 281 10.87 11.13 -4.58
CA GLY A 281 11.70 10.36 -3.64
C GLY A 281 11.49 8.84 -3.65
N GLY A 282 10.58 8.32 -4.48
CA GLY A 282 10.37 6.89 -4.71
C GLY A 282 9.18 6.28 -3.97
N ALA A 283 8.29 7.09 -3.37
CA ALA A 283 7.04 6.62 -2.80
C ALA A 283 6.08 6.12 -3.89
N SER A 284 5.37 5.04 -3.61
CA SER A 284 4.32 4.52 -4.49
C SER A 284 2.96 5.12 -4.13
N LEU A 285 2.22 5.60 -5.14
CA LEU A 285 0.81 5.97 -5.00
C LEU A 285 -0.09 4.76 -4.68
N MET A 286 0.35 3.54 -5.00
CA MET A 286 -0.37 2.31 -4.69
C MET A 286 -0.07 1.77 -3.28
N GLY A 287 0.85 2.41 -2.54
CA GLY A 287 1.22 2.04 -1.19
C GLY A 287 2.28 0.93 -1.07
N GLY A 288 2.73 0.74 0.17
CA GLY A 288 3.69 -0.29 0.55
C GLY A 288 5.15 -0.06 0.15
N ARG A 289 5.48 1.05 -0.54
CA ARG A 289 6.85 1.37 -1.00
C ARG A 289 7.17 2.85 -0.83
N GLY A 290 8.38 3.15 -0.38
CA GLY A 290 8.95 4.49 -0.27
C GLY A 290 10.15 4.53 0.69
N THR A 291 10.82 5.68 0.78
CA THR A 291 11.96 5.91 1.68
C THR A 291 11.89 7.33 2.24
N PHE A 292 12.12 7.45 3.55
CA PHE A 292 12.17 8.74 4.22
C PHE A 292 13.40 9.55 3.79
N ILE A 293 14.55 8.90 3.59
CA ILE A 293 15.74 9.54 3.02
C ILE A 293 15.45 10.06 1.61
N GLY A 294 14.76 9.28 0.77
CA GLY A 294 14.37 9.74 -0.56
C GLY A 294 13.41 10.93 -0.53
N ALA A 295 12.50 11.01 0.44
CA ALA A 295 11.67 12.19 0.63
C ALA A 295 12.49 13.44 0.96
N ILE A 296 13.51 13.33 1.83
CA ILE A 296 14.42 14.43 2.15
C ILE A 296 15.25 14.86 0.94
N VAL A 297 15.87 13.91 0.24
CA VAL A 297 16.71 14.20 -0.94
C VAL A 297 15.90 14.85 -2.04
N SER A 298 14.67 14.39 -2.25
CA SER A 298 13.76 15.01 -3.22
C SER A 298 13.31 16.40 -2.77
N ALA A 299 13.02 16.61 -1.49
CA ALA A 299 12.69 17.93 -0.98
C ALA A 299 13.87 18.91 -1.17
N LEU A 300 15.09 18.47 -0.86
CA LEU A 300 16.32 19.25 -1.09
C LEU A 300 16.48 19.60 -2.58
N PHE A 301 16.20 18.65 -3.47
CA PHE A 301 16.25 18.90 -4.91
C PHE A 301 15.22 19.94 -5.36
N LEU A 302 13.97 19.85 -4.89
CA LEU A 302 12.93 20.83 -5.22
C LEU A 302 13.25 22.22 -4.66
N THR A 303 13.76 22.29 -3.42
CA THR A 303 14.20 23.56 -2.82
C THR A 303 15.42 24.13 -3.56
N LEU A 304 16.36 23.28 -3.99
CA LEU A 304 17.52 23.68 -4.79
C LEU A 304 17.08 24.33 -6.11
N ILE A 305 16.07 23.78 -6.79
CA ILE A 305 15.54 24.37 -8.04
C ILE A 305 15.12 25.81 -7.82
N ILE A 306 14.46 26.13 -6.70
CA ILE A 306 14.02 27.51 -6.41
C ILE A 306 15.22 28.37 -5.99
N ASN A 307 16.14 27.83 -5.19
CA ASN A 307 17.33 28.54 -4.70
C ASN A 307 18.28 29.00 -5.82
N ILE A 308 18.41 28.24 -6.91
CA ILE A 308 19.36 28.58 -7.99
C ILE A 308 18.83 29.64 -8.97
N LEU A 309 17.52 29.87 -9.05
CA LEU A 309 16.95 30.78 -10.07
C LEU A 309 17.48 32.21 -9.92
N PRO A 310 17.47 32.82 -8.72
CA PRO A 310 18.00 34.17 -8.54
C PRO A 310 19.49 34.25 -8.88
N LEU A 311 20.26 33.21 -8.57
CA LEU A 311 21.70 33.12 -8.87
C LEU A 311 22.00 33.04 -10.37
N LEU A 312 21.03 32.59 -11.17
CA LEU A 312 21.11 32.50 -12.62
C LEU A 312 20.35 33.63 -13.33
N GLY A 313 19.79 34.60 -12.60
CA GLY A 313 18.99 35.68 -13.17
C GLY A 313 17.64 35.23 -13.75
N LEU A 314 17.11 34.10 -13.29
CA LEU A 314 15.83 33.54 -13.73
C LEU A 314 14.69 33.89 -12.76
N SER A 315 13.46 33.99 -13.27
CA SER A 315 12.27 34.28 -12.46
C SER A 315 11.73 33.04 -11.75
N ASN A 316 11.03 33.24 -10.63
CA ASN A 316 10.39 32.15 -9.86
C ASN A 316 9.32 31.38 -10.68
N VAL A 317 8.75 32.01 -11.71
CA VAL A 317 7.80 31.38 -12.63
C VAL A 317 8.42 30.15 -13.31
N VAL A 318 9.69 30.26 -13.73
CA VAL A 318 10.44 29.13 -14.33
C VAL A 318 10.58 27.98 -13.32
N GLY A 319 10.76 28.29 -12.04
CA GLY A 319 10.83 27.31 -10.97
C GLY A 319 9.55 26.49 -10.83
N LEU A 320 8.41 27.17 -10.74
CA LEU A 320 7.11 26.51 -10.60
C LEU A 320 6.78 25.62 -11.81
N ILE A 321 7.04 26.10 -13.03
CA ILE A 321 6.88 25.31 -14.26
C ILE A 321 7.80 24.07 -14.21
N THR A 322 9.06 24.25 -13.81
CA THR A 322 10.03 23.16 -13.72
C THR A 322 9.58 22.09 -12.72
N ILE A 323 9.11 22.49 -11.53
CA ILE A 323 8.59 21.55 -10.51
C ILE A 323 7.39 20.77 -11.06
N GLY A 324 6.45 21.44 -11.74
CA GLY A 324 5.28 20.79 -12.35
C GLY A 324 5.66 19.80 -13.45
N VAL A 325 6.59 20.16 -14.34
CA VAL A 325 7.10 19.26 -15.39
C VAL A 325 7.82 18.06 -14.79
N LEU A 326 8.65 18.27 -13.77
CA LEU A 326 9.36 17.18 -13.08
C LEU A 326 8.40 16.24 -12.36
N LEU A 327 7.34 16.76 -11.74
CA LEU A 327 6.28 15.93 -11.16
C LEU A 327 5.65 15.03 -12.23
N LEU A 328 5.24 15.61 -13.36
CA LEU A 328 4.62 14.88 -14.46
C LEU A 328 5.55 13.81 -15.02
N LEU A 329 6.82 14.15 -15.26
CA LEU A 329 7.82 13.20 -15.74
C LEU A 329 8.06 12.09 -14.72
N GLY A 330 8.23 12.42 -13.44
CA GLY A 330 8.40 11.44 -12.37
C GLY A 330 7.25 10.45 -12.28
N LEU A 331 6.01 10.96 -12.36
CA LEU A 331 4.81 10.15 -12.35
C LEU A 331 4.68 9.28 -13.61
N ALA A 332 5.00 9.83 -14.79
CA ALA A 332 5.00 9.09 -16.05
C ALA A 332 6.04 7.96 -16.05
N PHE A 333 7.27 8.23 -15.60
CA PHE A 333 8.32 7.22 -15.46
C PHE A 333 7.94 6.10 -14.48
N TYR A 334 7.26 6.45 -13.39
CA TYR A 334 6.72 5.46 -12.47
C TYR A 334 5.69 4.56 -13.16
N GLN A 335 4.70 5.15 -13.84
CA GLN A 335 3.62 4.42 -14.52
C GLN A 335 4.08 3.63 -15.76
N ILE A 336 5.18 4.00 -16.41
CA ILE A 336 5.68 3.33 -17.64
C ILE A 336 5.85 1.82 -17.43
N ASN A 337 6.23 1.36 -16.24
CA ASN A 337 6.43 -0.07 -16.01
C ASN A 337 5.11 -0.84 -15.94
N ASP A 338 4.10 -0.25 -15.30
CA ASP A 338 2.77 -0.83 -15.23
C ASP A 338 2.11 -0.79 -16.61
N LEU A 339 2.33 0.30 -17.37
CA LEU A 339 1.87 0.45 -18.74
C LEU A 339 2.53 -0.57 -19.68
N LYS A 340 3.83 -0.84 -19.54
CA LYS A 340 4.53 -1.87 -20.33
C LYS A 340 3.94 -3.26 -20.11
N GLU A 341 3.65 -3.63 -18.86
CA GLU A 341 3.00 -4.90 -18.56
C GLU A 341 1.58 -4.95 -19.13
N LEU A 342 0.79 -3.88 -18.99
CA LEU A 342 -0.55 -3.78 -19.59
C LEU A 342 -0.52 -3.89 -21.11
N ILE A 343 0.39 -3.19 -21.78
CA ILE A 343 0.57 -3.26 -23.24
C ILE A 343 0.98 -4.66 -23.66
N LYS A 344 1.92 -5.29 -22.94
CA LYS A 344 2.37 -6.67 -23.22
C LYS A 344 1.23 -7.68 -23.07
N LEU A 345 0.40 -7.54 -22.04
CA LEU A 345 -0.78 -8.38 -21.83
C LEU A 345 -1.83 -8.17 -22.92
N ASN A 346 -2.12 -6.91 -23.27
CA ASN A 346 -3.04 -6.57 -24.35
C ASN A 346 -2.52 -7.04 -25.71
N PHE A 347 -1.22 -6.91 -25.99
CA PHE A 347 -0.61 -7.39 -27.22
C PHE A 347 -0.67 -8.90 -27.32
N LYS A 348 -0.40 -9.65 -26.23
CA LYS A 348 -0.60 -11.10 -26.19
C LYS A 348 -2.07 -11.47 -26.42
N ARG A 349 -3.02 -10.70 -25.88
CA ARG A 349 -4.45 -10.90 -26.07
C ARG A 349 -4.87 -10.67 -27.52
N VAL A 350 -4.45 -9.56 -28.12
CA VAL A 350 -4.69 -9.24 -29.54
C VAL A 350 -4.03 -10.26 -30.44
N GLN A 351 -2.81 -10.70 -30.15
CA GLN A 351 -2.12 -11.74 -30.90
C GLN A 351 -2.85 -13.09 -30.84
N ARG A 352 -3.43 -13.46 -29.69
CA ARG A 352 -4.28 -14.66 -29.55
C ARG A 352 -5.58 -14.55 -30.34
N LEU A 353 -6.19 -13.36 -30.38
CA LEU A 353 -7.41 -13.10 -31.14
C LEU A 353 -7.13 -13.07 -32.65
N ALA A 354 -6.04 -12.42 -33.08
CA ALA A 354 -5.68 -12.21 -34.48
C ALA A 354 -5.11 -13.47 -35.15
N LYS A 355 -4.30 -14.27 -34.44
CA LYS A 355 -3.83 -15.57 -34.97
C LYS A 355 -4.93 -16.64 -34.94
N GLY A 356 -6.05 -16.35 -34.25
CA GLY A 356 -6.94 -17.38 -33.72
C GLY A 356 -6.21 -18.24 -32.70
N SER A 357 -6.88 -18.66 -31.63
CA SER A 357 -6.44 -19.89 -31.00
C SER A 357 -6.61 -20.98 -32.06
N ARG A 358 -5.52 -21.50 -32.64
CA ARG A 358 -5.59 -22.87 -33.17
C ARG A 358 -6.02 -23.69 -31.96
N LEU A 359 -7.31 -24.01 -31.86
CA LEU A 359 -7.71 -25.26 -31.25
C LEU A 359 -6.78 -26.25 -31.93
N SER A 360 -5.77 -26.76 -31.19
CA SER A 360 -5.10 -27.97 -31.61
C SER A 360 -6.25 -28.85 -32.06
N GLN A 361 -6.31 -29.20 -33.35
CA GLN A 361 -7.33 -30.13 -33.82
C GLN A 361 -7.28 -31.27 -32.81
N LEU A 362 -8.35 -31.43 -32.02
CA LEU A 362 -8.44 -32.42 -30.96
C LEU A 362 -8.59 -33.80 -31.61
N ARG A 363 -7.69 -34.11 -32.56
CA ARG A 363 -7.54 -35.40 -33.22
C ARG A 363 -6.94 -36.30 -32.16
N GLY A 364 -7.75 -37.23 -31.68
CA GLY A 364 -7.35 -38.22 -30.69
C GLY A 364 -7.83 -37.97 -29.27
N LEU A 365 -8.72 -36.99 -29.01
CA LEU A 365 -9.55 -37.13 -27.81
C LEU A 365 -10.45 -38.36 -28.03
N PRO A 366 -10.46 -39.34 -27.12
CA PRO A 366 -11.48 -40.38 -27.16
C PRO A 366 -12.84 -39.68 -27.15
N THR A 367 -13.78 -40.15 -27.96
CA THR A 367 -15.19 -39.76 -27.84
C THR A 367 -15.68 -40.21 -26.47
N VAL A 368 -15.48 -39.36 -25.46
CA VAL A 368 -15.93 -39.61 -24.08
C VAL A 368 -17.46 -39.64 -24.03
N TYR A 369 -18.11 -38.96 -24.97
CA TYR A 369 -19.54 -39.04 -25.17
C TYR A 369 -19.85 -40.11 -26.22
N VAL A 370 -20.41 -41.22 -25.76
CA VAL A 370 -21.16 -42.14 -26.61
C VAL A 370 -22.34 -41.33 -27.14
N SER A 371 -22.31 -40.96 -28.42
CA SER A 371 -23.39 -40.21 -29.09
C SER A 371 -24.64 -41.07 -29.32
N ASP A 372 -24.54 -42.36 -29.02
CA ASP A 372 -25.57 -43.35 -29.28
C ASP A 372 -26.18 -43.81 -27.95
N ALA A 373 -27.33 -43.23 -27.58
CA ALA A 373 -28.10 -43.65 -26.42
C ALA A 373 -28.59 -45.11 -26.54
N SER A 374 -28.46 -45.73 -27.72
CA SER A 374 -28.78 -47.14 -27.97
C SER A 374 -27.69 -48.13 -27.52
N ALA A 375 -26.50 -47.64 -27.11
CA ALA A 375 -25.36 -48.50 -26.77
C ALA A 375 -25.42 -49.18 -25.39
N PHE A 376 -26.47 -48.93 -24.61
CA PHE A 376 -26.79 -49.74 -23.43
C PHE A 376 -27.99 -50.63 -23.77
N PRO A 377 -27.80 -51.86 -24.28
CA PRO A 377 -28.84 -52.84 -24.15
C PRO A 377 -29.08 -53.00 -22.65
N ALA A 378 -30.18 -52.45 -22.14
CA ALA A 378 -30.68 -52.84 -20.84
C ALA A 378 -30.95 -54.33 -20.97
N ALA A 379 -30.00 -55.16 -20.54
CA ALA A 379 -30.22 -56.58 -20.46
C ALA A 379 -31.51 -56.73 -19.64
N GLU A 380 -32.46 -57.52 -20.14
CA GLU A 380 -33.74 -57.87 -19.49
C GLU A 380 -33.52 -58.69 -18.20
N LYS A 381 -32.48 -58.36 -17.42
CA LYS A 381 -32.13 -59.01 -16.18
C LYS A 381 -33.03 -58.49 -15.08
N GLN A 382 -33.58 -59.42 -14.33
CA GLN A 382 -34.22 -59.15 -13.06
C GLN A 382 -33.15 -59.16 -11.97
N ILE A 383 -33.12 -58.13 -11.13
CA ILE A 383 -32.20 -57.99 -10.00
C ILE A 383 -33.03 -57.80 -8.74
N LEU A 384 -32.72 -58.54 -7.68
CA LEU A 384 -33.35 -58.40 -6.37
C LEU A 384 -32.32 -57.94 -5.35
N LEU A 385 -32.47 -56.72 -4.82
CA LEU A 385 -31.73 -56.26 -3.65
C LEU A 385 -32.46 -56.78 -2.41
N ARG A 386 -31.83 -57.62 -1.58
CA ARG A 386 -32.49 -58.32 -0.49
C ARG A 386 -32.08 -57.80 0.89
N GLY A 387 -33.06 -57.58 1.77
CA GLY A 387 -32.86 -57.34 3.20
C GLY A 387 -32.37 -55.94 3.59
N GLY A 388 -32.29 -54.99 2.66
CA GLY A 388 -31.75 -53.65 2.94
C GLY A 388 -32.67 -52.76 3.75
N THR A 389 -32.09 -51.74 4.39
CA THR A 389 -32.87 -50.59 4.88
C THR A 389 -33.24 -49.72 3.69
N VAL A 390 -34.50 -49.76 3.27
CA VAL A 390 -34.96 -49.10 2.04
C VAL A 390 -35.56 -47.73 2.36
N LEU A 391 -34.93 -46.68 1.86
CA LEU A 391 -35.44 -45.32 1.87
C LEU A 391 -36.07 -45.02 0.52
N THR A 392 -37.41 -45.09 0.44
CA THR A 392 -38.13 -44.88 -0.83
C THR A 392 -38.18 -43.42 -1.23
N LEU A 393 -38.19 -42.52 -0.24
CA LEU A 393 -38.50 -41.08 -0.40
C LEU A 393 -39.87 -40.83 -1.06
N ASP A 394 -40.74 -41.84 -1.09
CA ASP A 394 -42.12 -41.77 -1.56
C ASP A 394 -43.06 -41.74 -0.34
N PRO A 395 -43.82 -40.64 -0.13
CA PRO A 395 -44.75 -40.52 0.97
C PRO A 395 -45.83 -41.60 1.02
N ALA A 396 -46.19 -42.20 -0.13
CA ALA A 396 -47.22 -43.23 -0.20
C ALA A 396 -46.73 -44.60 0.26
N LEU A 397 -45.46 -44.92 0.01
CA LEU A 397 -44.84 -46.22 0.36
C LEU A 397 -44.20 -46.19 1.76
N GLY A 398 -43.66 -45.04 2.16
CA GLY A 398 -42.88 -44.94 3.40
C GLY A 398 -41.52 -45.66 3.32
N ASN A 399 -40.76 -45.62 4.42
CA ASN A 399 -39.44 -46.25 4.50
C ASN A 399 -39.50 -47.59 5.25
N PHE A 400 -38.63 -48.52 4.88
CA PHE A 400 -38.57 -49.86 5.49
C PHE A 400 -37.25 -50.06 6.22
N ARG A 401 -37.30 -50.62 7.43
CA ARG A 401 -36.08 -51.01 8.16
C ARG A 401 -35.38 -52.21 7.53
N SER A 402 -36.15 -53.12 6.94
CA SER A 402 -35.68 -54.31 6.23
C SER A 402 -36.70 -54.63 5.14
N ALA A 403 -36.33 -54.46 3.87
CA ALA A 403 -37.15 -54.79 2.72
C ALA A 403 -36.29 -55.16 1.50
N ASP A 404 -36.95 -55.69 0.49
CA ASP A 404 -36.36 -56.05 -0.78
C ASP A 404 -36.79 -55.04 -1.87
N VAL A 405 -35.95 -54.87 -2.89
CA VAL A 405 -36.22 -54.05 -4.07
C VAL A 405 -36.00 -54.89 -5.32
N LEU A 406 -37.08 -55.15 -6.06
CA LEU A 406 -37.05 -55.87 -7.34
C LEU A 406 -36.94 -54.88 -8.49
N ILE A 407 -35.92 -55.08 -9.33
CA ILE A 407 -35.62 -54.27 -10.51
C ILE A 407 -35.76 -55.17 -11.74
N GLU A 408 -36.56 -54.72 -12.72
CA GLU A 408 -36.73 -55.39 -14.00
C GLU A 408 -36.28 -54.46 -15.12
N GLY A 409 -35.14 -54.78 -15.74
CA GLY A 409 -34.53 -53.92 -16.76
C GLY A 409 -34.23 -52.51 -16.23
N THR A 410 -35.02 -51.51 -16.65
CA THR A 410 -34.83 -50.09 -16.28
C THR A 410 -35.83 -49.57 -15.24
N LYS A 411 -36.72 -50.43 -14.71
CA LYS A 411 -37.77 -50.03 -13.76
C LYS A 411 -37.69 -50.79 -12.45
N ILE A 412 -38.09 -50.12 -11.37
CA ILE A 412 -38.37 -50.77 -10.09
C ILE A 412 -39.75 -51.41 -10.20
N ALA A 413 -39.81 -52.73 -10.13
CA ALA A 413 -41.05 -53.49 -10.27
C ALA A 413 -41.81 -53.60 -8.94
N ALA A 414 -41.09 -53.77 -7.83
CA ALA A 414 -41.69 -53.84 -6.50
C ALA A 414 -40.70 -53.44 -5.40
N VAL A 415 -41.23 -52.89 -4.31
CA VAL A 415 -40.50 -52.60 -3.07
C VAL A 415 -41.33 -53.13 -1.91
N GLY A 416 -40.74 -53.96 -1.06
CA GLY A 416 -41.43 -54.52 0.10
C GLY A 416 -40.68 -55.69 0.72
N PRO A 417 -41.12 -56.18 1.88
CA PRO A 417 -40.47 -57.32 2.53
C PRO A 417 -40.75 -58.63 1.81
N ASN A 418 -39.76 -59.53 1.78
CA ASN A 418 -39.89 -60.92 1.31
C ASN A 418 -40.36 -61.06 -0.15
N LEU A 419 -39.78 -60.29 -1.07
CA LEU A 419 -40.11 -60.41 -2.49
C LEU A 419 -39.55 -61.71 -3.09
N ALA A 420 -40.30 -62.30 -4.02
CA ALA A 420 -39.92 -63.53 -4.71
C ALA A 420 -38.75 -63.28 -5.68
N ALA A 421 -37.74 -64.15 -5.65
CA ALA A 421 -36.54 -64.06 -6.50
C ALA A 421 -36.64 -64.98 -7.72
N ASN A 422 -37.73 -64.87 -8.50
CA ASN A 422 -38.06 -65.81 -9.58
C ASN A 422 -37.09 -65.69 -10.78
N GLY A 423 -35.89 -66.27 -10.65
CA GLY A 423 -34.84 -66.18 -11.67
C GLY A 423 -34.06 -64.85 -11.65
N ALA A 424 -34.33 -63.99 -10.66
CA ALA A 424 -33.62 -62.73 -10.46
C ALA A 424 -32.23 -62.96 -9.84
N GLU A 425 -31.26 -62.16 -10.26
CA GLU A 425 -29.95 -62.08 -9.62
C GLU A 425 -30.11 -61.43 -8.24
N VAL A 426 -29.79 -62.17 -7.17
CA VAL A 426 -29.96 -61.69 -5.80
C VAL A 426 -28.68 -61.02 -5.30
N ILE A 427 -28.81 -59.77 -4.87
CA ILE A 427 -27.76 -58.99 -4.21
C ILE A 427 -28.14 -58.82 -2.74
N ASP A 428 -27.30 -59.32 -1.84
CA ASP A 428 -27.51 -59.16 -0.38
C ASP A 428 -27.21 -57.71 0.05
N ALA A 429 -28.24 -57.04 0.57
CA ALA A 429 -28.20 -55.67 1.06
C ALA A 429 -28.47 -55.58 2.57
N SER A 430 -28.40 -56.69 3.33
CA SER A 430 -28.87 -56.78 4.73
C SER A 430 -28.23 -55.78 5.72
N ASN A 431 -27.04 -55.25 5.40
CA ASN A 431 -26.36 -54.20 6.18
C ASN A 431 -26.12 -52.92 5.37
N MET A 432 -26.94 -52.70 4.34
CA MET A 432 -26.83 -51.55 3.44
C MET A 432 -28.12 -50.72 3.46
N ILE A 433 -27.97 -49.46 3.08
CA ILE A 433 -29.09 -48.58 2.79
C ILE A 433 -29.33 -48.63 1.29
N VAL A 434 -30.58 -48.94 0.90
CA VAL A 434 -31.02 -48.88 -0.48
C VAL A 434 -31.88 -47.63 -0.64
N MET A 435 -31.46 -46.72 -1.52
CA MET A 435 -32.13 -45.44 -1.74
C MET A 435 -31.97 -44.98 -3.19
N PRO A 436 -32.81 -44.03 -3.67
CA PRO A 436 -32.60 -43.39 -4.96
C PRO A 436 -31.18 -42.82 -5.07
N GLY A 437 -30.57 -42.97 -6.24
CA GLY A 437 -29.28 -42.37 -6.54
C GLY A 437 -29.32 -40.85 -6.38
N PHE A 438 -28.23 -40.26 -5.90
CA PHE A 438 -28.16 -38.81 -5.77
C PHE A 438 -28.25 -38.13 -7.13
N VAL A 439 -29.17 -37.18 -7.26
CA VAL A 439 -29.29 -36.32 -8.44
C VAL A 439 -28.54 -35.02 -8.16
N ASP A 440 -27.37 -34.88 -8.77
CA ASP A 440 -26.61 -33.63 -8.77
C ASP A 440 -27.22 -32.69 -9.83
N THR A 441 -28.03 -31.74 -9.37
CA THR A 441 -28.79 -30.82 -10.24
C THR A 441 -27.92 -29.76 -10.90
N HIS A 442 -26.68 -29.58 -10.45
CA HIS A 442 -25.82 -28.53 -10.98
C HIS A 442 -24.34 -28.88 -10.84
N ARG A 443 -23.71 -29.20 -11.97
CA ARG A 443 -22.29 -29.50 -12.03
C ARG A 443 -21.62 -28.94 -13.28
N HIS A 444 -20.46 -28.33 -13.09
CA HIS A 444 -19.53 -28.02 -14.16
C HIS A 444 -18.50 -29.14 -14.28
N ILE A 445 -18.82 -30.18 -15.07
CA ILE A 445 -17.99 -31.40 -15.18
C ILE A 445 -16.55 -31.07 -15.60
N TRP A 446 -16.37 -30.11 -16.50
CA TRP A 446 -15.06 -29.69 -17.00
C TRP A 446 -14.18 -29.04 -15.90
N GLU A 447 -14.76 -28.45 -14.87
CA GLU A 447 -14.02 -27.85 -13.74
C GLU A 447 -13.39 -28.90 -12.82
N GLY A 448 -13.74 -30.19 -12.98
CA GLY A 448 -13.11 -31.27 -12.22
C GLY A 448 -11.57 -31.33 -12.39
N LEU A 449 -11.08 -30.98 -13.59
CA LEU A 449 -9.63 -30.88 -13.88
C LEU A 449 -8.95 -29.71 -13.17
N LEU A 450 -9.73 -28.75 -12.68
CA LEU A 450 -9.30 -27.50 -12.07
C LEU A 450 -9.59 -27.48 -10.56
N ARG A 451 -9.92 -28.63 -9.99
CA ARG A 451 -10.20 -28.78 -8.56
C ARG A 451 -9.03 -28.22 -7.75
N ASN A 452 -9.34 -27.36 -6.79
CA ASN A 452 -8.40 -26.63 -5.91
C ASN A 452 -7.51 -25.57 -6.59
N VAL A 453 -7.76 -25.22 -7.85
CA VAL A 453 -7.12 -24.04 -8.47
C VAL A 453 -7.89 -22.79 -8.04
N GLY A 454 -7.21 -21.73 -7.61
CA GLY A 454 -7.85 -20.43 -7.36
C GLY A 454 -8.82 -20.36 -6.17
N ALA A 455 -8.64 -21.19 -5.15
CA ALA A 455 -9.53 -21.29 -3.99
C ALA A 455 -9.70 -19.98 -3.17
N ASP A 456 -8.74 -19.07 -3.26
CA ASP A 456 -8.71 -17.82 -2.48
C ASP A 456 -9.08 -16.56 -3.28
N ILE A 457 -9.65 -16.74 -4.47
CA ILE A 457 -9.93 -15.67 -5.43
C ILE A 457 -11.41 -15.26 -5.36
N ALA A 458 -11.68 -13.95 -5.38
CA ALA A 458 -13.05 -13.44 -5.43
C ALA A 458 -13.74 -13.85 -6.74
N LEU A 459 -15.06 -14.07 -6.71
CA LEU A 459 -15.82 -14.36 -7.93
C LEU A 459 -15.88 -13.13 -8.87
N GLU A 460 -15.89 -11.95 -8.27
CA GLU A 460 -16.05 -10.67 -8.96
C GLU A 460 -14.70 -9.99 -9.26
N GLY A 461 -14.70 -9.15 -10.29
CA GLY A 461 -13.60 -8.22 -10.57
C GLY A 461 -12.55 -8.73 -11.53
N ARG A 462 -11.45 -7.97 -11.64
CA ARG A 462 -10.42 -8.15 -12.68
C ARG A 462 -9.56 -9.40 -12.46
N GLU A 463 -9.58 -9.97 -11.26
CA GLU A 463 -8.86 -11.20 -10.89
C GLU A 463 -9.78 -12.42 -10.74
N GLY A 464 -11.05 -12.35 -11.14
CA GLY A 464 -12.02 -13.41 -10.84
C GLY A 464 -11.63 -14.82 -11.29
N TYR A 465 -12.16 -15.85 -10.63
CA TYR A 465 -11.85 -17.27 -10.87
C TYR A 465 -11.85 -17.66 -12.35
N ILE A 466 -12.92 -17.31 -13.08
CA ILE A 466 -13.06 -17.55 -14.53
C ILE A 466 -11.89 -16.91 -15.30
N ARG A 467 -11.45 -15.73 -14.86
CA ARG A 467 -10.35 -14.99 -15.47
C ARG A 467 -8.99 -15.60 -15.18
N TYR A 468 -8.76 -15.98 -13.92
CA TYR A 468 -7.52 -16.61 -13.46
C TYR A 468 -7.29 -17.93 -14.19
N VAL A 469 -8.35 -18.74 -14.29
CA VAL A 469 -8.31 -20.09 -14.87
C VAL A 469 -8.31 -20.04 -16.40
N LEU A 470 -9.18 -19.24 -17.02
CA LEU A 470 -9.33 -19.21 -18.49
C LEU A 470 -8.45 -18.14 -19.17
N GLY A 471 -7.79 -17.27 -18.40
CA GLY A 471 -6.93 -16.20 -18.92
C GLY A 471 -7.65 -15.21 -19.83
N LYS A 472 -8.97 -15.02 -19.67
CA LYS A 472 -9.84 -14.23 -20.58
C LYS A 472 -10.15 -12.82 -20.10
#